data_AF-A0AAE3RDA7-F1
#
_entry.id   AF-A0AAE3RDA7-F1
#
_cell.length_a   1.000
_cell.length_b   1.000
_cell.length_c   1.000
_cell.angle_alpha   90.00
_cell.angle_beta   90.00
_cell.angle_gamma   90.00
#
_symmetry.space_group_name_H-M   'P 1'
#
loop_
_entity.id
_entity.type
_entity.pdbx_description
1 polymer ?
#
loop_
_entity_poly.entity_id
_entity_poly.type
_entity_poly.pdbx_seq_one_letter_code
_entity_poly.pdbx_strand_id
1 'polypeptide(L)'
;MALTSEHIRKIKEHLSSSQLEEKEFLAEMTDHYISAIETQMDKGVSFEAALQLIDKEFGGQMGLIELEESYRQLMGKTILGLYWNEFTRTLTHVPSLLVFLAIGSFFFTVALKSKNPLSINDFMTGFTVGLSLISMVFIIQIGTRTTKGSLTRRLGTKLIFTGILSFIVLITANNRGFVEYIYSTHALLVPLYYTLILSWFLVTVLTWKRMTKKHAISTDW
;
A
#
# COMPACT_ATOMS: atom_id res chain seq x y z
N MET A 1 -37.36 12.18 10.97
CA MET A 1 -38.13 10.97 11.36
C MET A 1 -37.18 9.82 11.16
N ALA A 2 -36.89 9.03 12.20
CA ALA A 2 -35.87 7.99 12.09
C ALA A 2 -36.33 6.83 11.18
N LEU A 3 -35.45 6.36 10.30
CA LEU A 3 -35.70 5.18 9.48
C LEU A 3 -35.79 3.91 10.34
N THR A 4 -36.67 2.98 9.93
CA THR A 4 -36.77 1.66 10.55
C THR A 4 -35.67 0.73 10.01
N SER A 5 -35.36 -0.34 10.75
CA SER A 5 -34.43 -1.38 10.28
C SER A 5 -34.85 -2.00 8.94
N GLU A 6 -36.16 -2.10 8.70
CA GLU A 6 -36.75 -2.57 7.45
C GLU A 6 -36.40 -1.63 6.29
N HIS A 7 -36.50 -0.32 6.50
CA HIS A 7 -36.13 0.68 5.49
C HIS A 7 -34.64 0.66 5.17
N ILE A 8 -33.79 0.56 6.18
CA ILE A 8 -32.33 0.47 5.99
C ILE A 8 -31.97 -0.78 5.20
N ARG A 9 -32.63 -1.92 5.48
CA ARG A 9 -32.45 -3.16 4.72
C ARG A 9 -32.83 -2.95 3.25
N LYS A 10 -33.99 -2.35 2.97
CA LYS A 10 -34.43 -2.03 1.61
C LYS A 10 -33.45 -1.13 0.85
N ILE A 11 -32.89 -0.10 1.50
CA ILE A 11 -31.88 0.77 0.89
C ILE A 11 -30.64 -0.04 0.50
N LYS A 12 -30.15 -0.90 1.40
CA LYS A 12 -28.97 -1.74 1.13
C LYS A 12 -29.22 -2.73 -0.01
N GLU A 13 -30.40 -3.34 -0.05
CA GLU A 13 -30.80 -4.25 -1.13
C GLU A 13 -30.89 -3.52 -2.48
N HIS A 14 -31.48 -2.32 -2.48
CA HIS A 14 -31.53 -1.44 -3.66
C HIS A 14 -30.12 -1.13 -4.19
N LEU A 15 -29.23 -0.62 -3.35
CA LEU A 15 -27.86 -0.27 -3.75
C LEU A 15 -27.02 -1.49 -4.13
N SER A 16 -27.21 -2.63 -3.47
CA SER A 16 -26.50 -3.88 -3.81
C SER A 16 -26.92 -4.44 -5.16
N SER A 17 -28.12 -4.11 -5.64
CA SER A 17 -28.59 -4.52 -6.96
C SER A 17 -27.92 -3.76 -8.11
N SER A 18 -27.31 -2.61 -7.83
CA SER A 18 -26.75 -1.67 -8.82
C SER A 18 -25.38 -2.08 -9.40
N GLN A 19 -24.91 -3.31 -9.17
CA GLN A 19 -23.61 -3.83 -9.64
C GLN A 19 -22.37 -3.03 -9.17
N LEU A 20 -22.48 -2.37 -8.01
CA LEU A 20 -21.35 -1.66 -7.39
C LEU A 20 -20.32 -2.67 -6.83
N GLU A 21 -19.04 -2.44 -7.09
CA GLU A 21 -17.93 -3.32 -6.70
C GLU A 21 -17.25 -2.85 -5.40
N GLU A 22 -17.15 -1.54 -5.18
CA GLU A 22 -16.41 -0.94 -4.09
C GLU A 22 -17.24 -0.86 -2.80
N LYS A 23 -16.85 -1.66 -1.80
CA LYS A 23 -17.60 -1.77 -0.53
C LYS A 23 -17.60 -0.49 0.30
N GLU A 24 -16.52 0.28 0.24
CA GLU A 24 -16.43 1.57 0.94
C GLU A 24 -17.37 2.59 0.32
N PHE A 25 -17.42 2.64 -1.02
CA PHE A 25 -18.39 3.46 -1.75
C PHE A 25 -19.83 3.05 -1.44
N LEU A 26 -20.13 1.75 -1.42
CA LEU A 26 -21.46 1.25 -1.04
C LEU A 26 -21.88 1.70 0.36
N ALA A 27 -20.96 1.67 1.32
CA ALA A 27 -21.23 2.14 2.69
C ALA A 27 -21.51 3.64 2.73
N GLU A 28 -20.66 4.45 2.09
CA GLU A 28 -20.81 5.90 2.01
C GLU A 28 -22.12 6.31 1.31
N MET A 29 -22.44 5.65 0.19
CA MET A 29 -23.71 5.87 -0.51
C MET A 29 -24.92 5.44 0.31
N THR A 30 -24.81 4.37 1.10
CA THR A 30 -25.89 3.97 2.01
C THR A 30 -26.19 5.07 3.02
N ASP A 31 -25.15 5.66 3.62
CA ASP A 31 -25.30 6.73 4.61
C ASP A 31 -25.90 8.00 3.97
N HIS A 32 -25.48 8.35 2.75
CA HIS A 32 -26.07 9.45 1.99
C HIS A 32 -27.54 9.20 1.64
N TYR A 33 -27.91 8.00 1.19
CA TYR A 33 -29.30 7.64 0.91
C TYR A 33 -30.16 7.73 2.18
N ILE A 34 -29.67 7.21 3.31
CA ILE A 34 -30.36 7.28 4.61
C ILE A 34 -30.65 8.74 4.95
N SER A 35 -29.63 9.59 4.95
CA SER A 35 -29.76 11.01 5.31
C SER A 35 -30.72 11.77 4.38
N ALA A 36 -30.62 11.52 3.07
CA ALA A 36 -31.46 12.17 2.08
C ALA A 36 -32.93 11.71 2.17
N ILE A 37 -33.18 10.42 2.35
CA ILE A 37 -34.53 9.87 2.51
C ILE A 37 -35.17 10.37 3.81
N GLU A 38 -34.44 10.41 4.92
CA GLU A 38 -34.94 10.98 6.18
C GLU A 38 -35.39 12.43 5.99
N THR A 39 -34.59 13.22 5.25
CA THR A 39 -34.92 14.61 4.92
C THR A 39 -36.21 14.74 4.09
N GLN A 40 -36.49 13.80 3.19
CA GLN A 40 -37.74 13.81 2.41
C GLN A 40 -38.93 13.31 3.24
N MET A 41 -38.72 12.31 4.09
CA MET A 41 -39.75 11.82 5.00
C MET A 41 -40.19 12.89 6.01
N ASP A 42 -39.27 13.73 6.46
CA ASP A 42 -39.59 14.88 7.33
C ASP A 42 -40.44 15.94 6.63
N LYS A 43 -40.47 15.96 5.30
CA LYS A 43 -41.36 16.80 4.49
C LYS A 43 -42.72 16.13 4.22
N GLY A 44 -42.97 14.95 4.81
CA GLY A 44 -44.20 14.20 4.64
C GLY A 44 -44.23 13.30 3.40
N VAL A 45 -43.09 13.08 2.73
CA VAL A 45 -42.99 12.15 1.60
C VAL A 45 -42.93 10.71 2.11
N SER A 46 -43.70 9.79 1.52
CA SER A 46 -43.62 8.36 1.86
C SER A 46 -42.22 7.80 1.53
N PHE A 47 -41.77 6.79 2.28
CA PHE A 47 -40.46 6.14 2.06
C PHE A 47 -40.23 5.71 0.61
N GLU A 48 -41.20 5.04 -0.03
CA GLU A 48 -41.08 4.54 -1.40
C GLU A 48 -40.91 5.68 -2.42
N ALA A 49 -41.68 6.75 -2.26
CA ALA A 49 -41.56 7.94 -3.11
C ALA A 49 -40.25 8.69 -2.86
N ALA A 50 -39.80 8.78 -1.60
CA ALA A 50 -38.51 9.36 -1.25
C ALA A 50 -37.36 8.56 -1.86
N LEU A 51 -37.39 7.22 -1.76
CA LEU A 51 -36.37 6.35 -2.34
C LEU A 51 -36.25 6.53 -3.85
N GLN A 52 -37.38 6.55 -4.58
CA GLN A 52 -37.37 6.78 -6.03
C GLN A 52 -36.89 8.17 -6.42
N LEU A 53 -37.27 9.19 -5.64
CA LEU A 53 -36.86 10.56 -5.87
C LEU A 53 -35.35 10.72 -5.67
N ILE A 54 -34.82 10.21 -4.56
CA ILE A 54 -33.39 10.23 -4.26
C ILE A 54 -32.61 9.41 -5.29
N ASP A 55 -33.11 8.22 -5.68
CA ASP A 55 -32.47 7.41 -6.72
C ASP A 55 -32.34 8.18 -8.04
N LYS A 56 -33.39 8.90 -8.43
CA LYS A 56 -33.36 9.76 -9.62
C LYS A 56 -32.41 10.95 -9.47
N GLU A 57 -32.32 11.56 -8.29
CA GLU A 57 -31.36 12.64 -8.01
C GLU A 57 -29.90 12.18 -8.14
N PHE A 58 -29.61 10.93 -7.79
CA PHE A 58 -28.31 10.29 -8.01
C PHE A 58 -28.09 9.77 -9.44
N GLY A 59 -29.02 10.03 -10.37
CA GLY A 59 -28.92 9.60 -11.77
C GLY A 59 -29.30 8.14 -12.00
N GLY A 60 -30.00 7.52 -11.04
CA GLY A 60 -30.38 6.11 -11.05
C GLY A 60 -29.16 5.20 -11.10
N GLN A 61 -29.34 4.00 -11.65
CA GLN A 61 -28.27 3.00 -11.73
C GLN A 61 -27.03 3.51 -12.49
N MET A 62 -27.20 4.21 -13.62
CA MET A 62 -26.07 4.71 -14.40
C MET A 62 -25.32 5.81 -13.65
N GLY A 63 -26.03 6.72 -12.98
CA GLY A 63 -25.38 7.76 -12.19
C GLY A 63 -24.59 7.20 -11.00
N LEU A 64 -25.08 6.15 -10.34
CA LEU A 64 -24.33 5.46 -9.29
C LEU A 64 -23.05 4.81 -9.82
N ILE A 65 -23.07 4.22 -11.01
CA ILE A 65 -21.87 3.64 -11.65
C ILE A 65 -20.85 4.73 -11.99
N GLU A 66 -21.30 5.85 -12.57
CA GLU A 66 -20.42 6.99 -12.89
C GLU A 66 -19.81 7.63 -11.63
N LEU A 67 -20.58 7.71 -10.54
CA LEU A 67 -20.09 8.17 -9.25
C LEU A 67 -19.05 7.21 -8.66
N GLU A 68 -19.26 5.89 -8.75
CA GLU A 68 -18.29 4.90 -8.30
C GLU A 68 -16.99 4.97 -9.14
N GLU A 69 -17.10 5.14 -10.45
CA GLU A 69 -15.93 5.31 -11.31
C GLU A 69 -15.15 6.58 -10.93
N SER A 70 -15.88 7.68 -10.71
CA SER A 70 -15.29 8.96 -10.26
C SER A 70 -14.60 8.80 -8.90
N TYR A 71 -15.23 8.09 -7.96
CA TYR A 71 -14.65 7.74 -6.67
C TYR A 71 -13.36 6.94 -6.84
N ARG A 72 -13.36 5.90 -7.67
CA ARG A 72 -12.17 5.09 -7.97
C ARG A 72 -11.03 5.92 -8.56
N GLN A 73 -11.34 6.80 -9.52
CA GLN A 73 -10.34 7.68 -10.13
C GLN A 73 -9.76 8.70 -9.12
N LEU A 74 -10.61 9.32 -8.30
CA LEU A 74 -10.19 10.24 -7.24
C LEU A 74 -9.35 9.55 -6.18
N MET A 75 -9.77 8.36 -5.75
CA MET A 75 -9.04 7.55 -4.79
C MET A 75 -7.67 7.17 -5.35
N GLY A 76 -7.61 6.73 -6.61
CA GLY A 76 -6.35 6.43 -7.30
C GLY A 76 -5.40 7.63 -7.36
N LYS A 77 -5.90 8.81 -7.76
CA LYS A 77 -5.10 10.05 -7.81
C LYS A 77 -4.64 10.48 -6.42
N THR A 78 -5.52 10.36 -5.42
CA THR A 78 -5.20 10.70 -4.02
C THR A 78 -4.12 9.76 -3.49
N ILE A 79 -4.27 8.47 -3.70
CA ILE A 79 -3.28 7.46 -3.33
C ILE A 79 -1.94 7.73 -4.03
N LEU A 80 -1.94 8.01 -5.33
CA LEU A 80 -0.72 8.29 -6.10
C LEU A 80 -0.05 9.59 -5.65
N GLY A 81 -0.82 10.66 -5.44
CA GLY A 81 -0.30 11.94 -4.94
C GLY A 81 0.29 11.81 -3.54
N LEU A 82 -0.36 11.01 -2.68
CA LEU A 82 0.20 10.66 -1.38
C LEU A 82 1.49 9.86 -1.55
N TYR A 83 1.55 8.85 -2.41
CA TYR A 83 2.80 8.13 -2.65
C TYR A 83 3.91 9.05 -3.16
N TRP A 84 3.60 9.93 -4.11
CA TRP A 84 4.57 10.84 -4.72
C TRP A 84 5.11 11.86 -3.72
N ASN A 85 4.22 12.61 -3.07
CA ASN A 85 4.62 13.61 -2.07
C ASN A 85 5.41 12.96 -0.93
N GLU A 86 5.05 11.72 -0.60
CA GLU A 86 5.69 11.04 0.48
C GLU A 86 7.07 10.46 0.09
N PHE A 87 7.22 10.00 -1.15
CA PHE A 87 8.48 9.61 -1.78
C PHE A 87 9.46 10.79 -1.83
N THR A 88 9.01 11.92 -2.40
CA THR A 88 9.85 13.13 -2.52
C THR A 88 10.29 13.62 -1.15
N ARG A 89 9.40 13.66 -0.15
CA ARG A 89 9.72 14.06 1.23
C ARG A 89 10.75 13.14 1.90
N THR A 90 10.68 11.84 1.63
CA THR A 90 11.65 10.91 2.22
C THR A 90 13.02 11.05 1.56
N LEU A 91 13.06 11.22 0.25
CA LEU A 91 14.30 11.50 -0.46
C LEU A 91 14.96 12.82 -0.01
N THR A 92 14.16 13.84 0.30
CA THR A 92 14.71 15.13 0.77
C THR A 92 15.18 15.11 2.22
N HIS A 93 14.59 14.30 3.10
CA HIS A 93 14.87 14.34 4.55
C HIS A 93 15.70 13.18 5.10
N VAL A 94 16.16 12.25 4.27
CA VAL A 94 16.95 11.09 4.72
C VAL A 94 18.38 11.22 4.18
N PRO A 95 19.23 12.11 4.75
CA PRO A 95 20.66 12.10 4.46
C PRO A 95 21.29 10.75 4.81
N SER A 96 20.65 9.94 5.67
CA SER A 96 21.10 8.59 5.98
C SER A 96 21.04 7.62 4.79
N LEU A 97 20.26 7.89 3.73
CA LEU A 97 20.23 7.06 2.52
C LEU A 97 21.47 7.34 1.65
N LEU A 98 21.85 8.62 1.54
CA LEU A 98 23.13 9.02 0.96
C LEU A 98 24.31 8.49 1.79
N VAL A 99 24.23 8.53 3.13
CA VAL A 99 25.24 7.94 4.01
C VAL A 99 25.29 6.42 3.86
N PHE A 100 24.16 5.73 3.71
CA PHE A 100 24.13 4.27 3.51
C PHE A 100 24.72 3.88 2.15
N LEU A 101 24.40 4.63 1.10
CA LEU A 101 25.01 4.48 -0.23
C LEU A 101 26.51 4.80 -0.19
N ALA A 102 26.92 5.84 0.53
CA ALA A 102 28.32 6.21 0.70
C ALA A 102 29.11 5.16 1.50
N ILE A 103 28.53 4.61 2.57
CA ILE A 103 29.12 3.53 3.36
C ILE A 103 29.23 2.25 2.52
N GLY A 104 28.17 1.87 1.79
CA GLY A 104 28.19 0.73 0.88
C GLY A 104 29.23 0.89 -0.23
N SER A 105 29.31 2.07 -0.83
CA SER A 105 30.33 2.42 -1.83
C SER A 105 31.75 2.37 -1.24
N PHE A 106 31.95 2.91 -0.04
CA PHE A 106 33.23 2.87 0.66
C PHE A 106 33.69 1.44 0.88
N PHE A 107 32.85 0.58 1.47
CA PHE A 107 33.22 -0.82 1.70
C PHE A 107 33.44 -1.60 0.39
N PHE A 108 32.65 -1.32 -0.66
CA PHE A 108 32.87 -1.90 -1.98
C PHE A 108 34.25 -1.52 -2.55
N THR A 109 34.66 -0.25 -2.43
CA THR A 109 36.00 0.17 -2.87
C THR A 109 37.14 -0.42 -2.05
N VAL A 110 36.94 -0.62 -0.73
CA VAL A 110 37.91 -1.29 0.14
C VAL A 110 38.04 -2.76 -0.23
N ALA A 111 36.93 -3.44 -0.53
CA ALA A 111 36.92 -4.84 -0.98
C ALA A 111 37.69 -5.02 -2.30
N LEU A 112 37.51 -4.10 -3.27
CA LEU A 112 38.25 -4.15 -4.55
C LEU A 112 39.77 -3.96 -4.40
N LYS A 113 40.22 -3.28 -3.34
CA LYS A 113 41.66 -3.00 -3.11
C LYS A 113 42.34 -3.98 -2.14
N SER A 114 41.56 -4.85 -1.48
CA SER A 114 42.10 -5.85 -0.56
C SER A 114 42.93 -6.89 -1.32
N LYS A 115 44.20 -7.09 -0.90
CA LYS A 115 45.05 -8.20 -1.38
C LYS A 115 44.65 -9.56 -0.79
N ASN A 116 43.85 -9.55 0.28
CA ASN A 116 43.30 -10.76 0.86
C ASN A 116 42.05 -11.16 0.08
N PRO A 117 41.95 -12.40 -0.43
CA PRO A 117 40.80 -12.91 -1.14
C PRO A 117 39.70 -13.31 -0.15
N LEU A 118 39.32 -12.41 0.75
CA LEU A 118 37.92 -12.40 1.16
C LEU A 118 37.17 -12.16 -0.14
N SER A 119 36.55 -13.21 -0.65
CA SER A 119 36.01 -13.17 -2.00
C SER A 119 35.01 -12.02 -2.02
N ILE A 120 34.99 -11.24 -3.11
CA ILE A 120 33.98 -10.18 -3.29
C ILE A 120 32.58 -10.74 -3.02
N ASN A 121 32.37 -12.03 -3.26
CA ASN A 121 31.17 -12.78 -2.92
C ASN A 121 30.90 -12.80 -1.40
N ASP A 122 31.86 -13.08 -0.53
CA ASP A 122 31.65 -13.09 0.93
C ASP A 122 31.22 -11.71 1.45
N PHE A 123 31.79 -10.64 0.89
CA PHE A 123 31.40 -9.27 1.21
C PHE A 123 29.99 -8.95 0.71
N MET A 124 29.69 -9.25 -0.55
CA MET A 124 28.36 -9.03 -1.13
C MET A 124 27.29 -9.84 -0.41
N THR A 125 27.62 -11.08 -0.01
CA THR A 125 26.73 -11.93 0.77
C THR A 125 26.46 -11.32 2.14
N GLY A 126 27.50 -10.90 2.87
CA GLY A 126 27.36 -10.23 4.17
C GLY A 126 26.54 -8.93 4.09
N PHE A 127 26.78 -8.11 3.07
CA PHE A 127 26.04 -6.87 2.84
C PHE A 127 24.56 -7.13 2.55
N THR A 128 24.29 -8.11 1.68
CA THR A 128 22.93 -8.52 1.30
C THR A 128 22.17 -9.07 2.51
N VAL A 129 22.80 -9.94 3.31
CA VAL A 129 22.22 -10.48 4.54
C VAL A 129 21.96 -9.37 5.56
N GLY A 130 22.91 -8.45 5.75
CA GLY A 130 22.75 -7.31 6.67
C GLY A 130 21.58 -6.41 6.29
N LEU A 131 21.48 -6.04 5.01
CA LEU A 131 20.34 -5.29 4.48
C LEU A 131 19.02 -6.01 4.69
N SER A 132 19.02 -7.31 4.46
CA SER A 132 17.85 -8.18 4.56
C SER A 132 17.39 -8.35 6.02
N LEU A 133 18.31 -8.35 6.99
CA LEU A 133 17.98 -8.35 8.42
C LEU A 133 17.44 -7.01 8.90
N ILE A 134 18.05 -5.89 8.49
CA ILE A 134 17.56 -4.53 8.82
C ILE A 134 16.14 -4.36 8.27
N SER A 135 15.95 -4.77 7.02
CA SER A 135 14.69 -4.93 6.32
C SER A 135 13.65 -5.69 7.16
N MET A 136 13.99 -6.89 7.63
CA MET A 136 13.11 -7.77 8.41
C MET A 136 12.75 -7.17 9.77
N VAL A 137 13.72 -6.62 10.50
CA VAL A 137 13.48 -5.96 11.79
C VAL A 137 12.54 -4.77 11.61
N PHE A 138 12.73 -3.98 10.54
CA PHE A 138 11.86 -2.86 10.23
C PHE A 138 10.44 -3.33 9.90
N ILE A 139 10.28 -4.40 9.13
CA ILE A 139 8.97 -5.00 8.81
C ILE A 139 8.28 -5.53 10.08
N ILE A 140 8.98 -6.25 10.96
CA ILE A 140 8.42 -6.81 12.21
C ILE A 140 8.02 -5.70 13.20
N GLN A 141 8.89 -4.70 13.40
CA GLN A 141 8.60 -3.57 14.28
C GLN A 141 7.41 -2.75 13.77
N ILE A 142 7.18 -2.71 12.46
CA ILE A 142 6.02 -2.02 11.91
C ILE A 142 4.76 -2.89 11.98
N GLY A 143 4.84 -4.17 11.61
CA GLY A 143 3.69 -5.09 11.65
C GLY A 143 3.09 -5.23 13.05
N THR A 144 3.93 -5.19 14.09
CA THR A 144 3.51 -5.20 15.50
C THR A 144 2.80 -3.91 15.95
N ARG A 145 3.05 -2.76 15.30
CA ARG A 145 2.43 -1.48 15.64
C ARG A 145 1.07 -1.23 14.97
N THR A 146 0.70 -2.01 13.96
CA THR A 146 -0.41 -1.69 13.03
C THR A 146 -1.68 -2.53 13.21
N THR A 147 -1.73 -3.39 14.23
CA THR A 147 -2.75 -4.42 14.42
C THR A 147 -4.08 -3.96 15.01
N LYS A 148 -4.48 -2.69 14.86
CA LYS A 148 -5.76 -2.18 15.40
C LYS A 148 -6.95 -2.07 14.42
N GLY A 149 -6.82 -2.40 13.12
CA GLY A 149 -7.94 -2.34 12.15
C GLY A 149 -7.99 -3.50 11.15
N SER A 150 -9.17 -3.83 10.60
CA SER A 150 -9.37 -5.00 9.72
C SER A 150 -8.76 -4.83 8.32
N LEU A 151 -8.82 -3.62 7.75
CA LEU A 151 -8.21 -3.29 6.45
C LEU A 151 -6.68 -3.24 6.53
N THR A 152 -6.14 -2.62 7.59
CA THR A 152 -4.70 -2.62 7.92
C THR A 152 -4.15 -4.01 8.21
N ARG A 153 -4.97 -4.93 8.75
CA ARG A 153 -4.57 -6.32 8.98
C ARG A 153 -4.41 -7.10 7.67
N ARG A 154 -5.30 -6.89 6.68
CA ARG A 154 -5.21 -7.51 5.34
C ARG A 154 -4.08 -6.94 4.50
N LEU A 155 -3.88 -5.63 4.54
CA LEU A 155 -2.72 -4.99 3.91
C LEU A 155 -1.43 -5.44 4.61
N GLY A 156 -1.46 -5.61 5.94
CA GLY A 156 -0.32 -6.01 6.76
C GLY A 156 0.21 -7.38 6.42
N THR A 157 -0.68 -8.36 6.31
CA THR A 157 -0.30 -9.71 5.91
C THR A 157 0.22 -9.76 4.49
N LYS A 158 -0.37 -9.02 3.54
CA LYS A 158 0.15 -8.94 2.16
C LYS A 158 1.55 -8.35 2.12
N LEU A 159 1.84 -7.29 2.88
CA LEU A 159 3.17 -6.66 2.86
C LEU A 159 4.23 -7.41 3.67
N ILE A 160 3.86 -8.08 4.76
CA ILE A 160 4.76 -9.06 5.40
C ILE A 160 5.09 -10.18 4.42
N PHE A 161 4.09 -10.70 3.69
CA PHE A 161 4.30 -11.73 2.69
C PHE A 161 5.18 -11.24 1.53
N THR A 162 4.96 -10.02 1.04
CA THR A 162 5.77 -9.44 -0.05
C THR A 162 7.22 -9.19 0.42
N GLY A 163 7.40 -8.72 1.66
CA GLY A 163 8.72 -8.55 2.27
C GLY A 163 9.47 -9.87 2.46
N ILE A 164 8.79 -10.91 2.94
CA ILE A 164 9.34 -12.27 3.07
C ILE A 164 9.67 -12.85 1.69
N LEU A 165 8.80 -12.67 0.69
CA LEU A 165 9.04 -13.17 -0.66
C LEU A 165 10.27 -12.50 -1.29
N SER A 166 10.41 -11.18 -1.15
CA SER A 166 11.59 -10.47 -1.65
C SER A 166 12.86 -10.81 -0.88
N PHE A 167 12.75 -11.11 0.41
CA PHE A 167 13.84 -11.66 1.22
C PHE A 167 14.28 -13.04 0.71
N ILE A 168 13.33 -13.92 0.39
CA ILE A 168 13.60 -15.24 -0.20
C ILE A 168 14.26 -15.08 -1.57
N VAL A 169 13.77 -14.18 -2.43
CA VAL A 169 14.39 -13.89 -3.74
C VAL A 169 15.82 -13.37 -3.57
N LEU A 170 16.06 -12.47 -2.61
CA LEU A 170 17.40 -11.97 -2.27
C LEU A 170 18.35 -13.07 -1.82
N ILE A 171 17.90 -13.97 -0.94
CA ILE A 171 18.70 -15.12 -0.49
C ILE A 171 18.99 -16.07 -1.65
N THR A 172 18.00 -16.34 -2.49
CA THR A 172 18.12 -17.27 -3.61
C THR A 172 19.04 -16.71 -4.70
N ALA A 173 18.95 -15.41 -4.99
CA ALA A 173 19.84 -14.70 -5.91
C ALA A 173 21.28 -14.60 -5.38
N ASN A 174 21.46 -14.63 -4.06
CA ASN A 174 22.77 -14.63 -3.41
C ASN A 174 23.32 -16.06 -3.23
N ASN A 175 22.61 -17.10 -3.69
CA ASN A 175 23.10 -18.46 -3.64
C ASN A 175 24.26 -18.63 -4.64
N ARG A 176 25.33 -19.29 -4.19
CA ARG A 176 26.65 -19.32 -4.81
C ARG A 176 26.63 -19.73 -6.29
N GLY A 177 25.75 -20.67 -6.66
CA GLY A 177 25.59 -21.11 -8.05
C GLY A 177 24.96 -20.07 -9.00
N PHE A 178 24.12 -19.16 -8.49
CA PHE A 178 23.56 -18.07 -9.28
C PHE A 178 24.58 -16.94 -9.49
N VAL A 179 25.35 -16.64 -8.45
CA VAL A 179 26.43 -15.64 -8.50
C VAL A 179 27.55 -16.08 -9.45
N GLU A 180 28.00 -17.34 -9.37
CA GLU A 180 29.01 -17.89 -10.30
C GLU A 180 28.53 -17.87 -11.75
N TYR A 181 27.25 -18.20 -12.00
CA TYR A 181 26.64 -18.15 -13.33
C TYR A 181 26.54 -16.72 -13.90
N ILE A 182 26.18 -15.72 -13.08
CA ILE A 182 26.12 -14.33 -13.56
C ILE A 182 27.53 -13.76 -13.71
N TYR A 183 28.47 -14.04 -12.81
CA TYR A 183 29.85 -13.55 -12.93
C TYR A 183 30.58 -14.12 -14.15
N SER A 184 30.34 -15.37 -14.52
CA SER A 184 30.94 -15.95 -15.73
C SER A 184 30.45 -15.31 -17.02
N THR A 185 29.28 -14.67 -16.98
CA THR A 185 28.57 -14.26 -18.19
C THR A 185 28.48 -12.73 -18.30
N HIS A 186 28.13 -12.00 -17.23
CA HIS A 186 27.83 -10.56 -17.26
C HIS A 186 28.15 -9.84 -15.92
N ALA A 187 29.43 -9.58 -15.65
CA ALA A 187 29.91 -8.94 -14.41
C ALA A 187 29.27 -7.55 -14.08
N LEU A 188 28.79 -6.81 -15.09
CA LEU A 188 28.16 -5.49 -14.90
C LEU A 188 26.68 -5.57 -14.50
N LEU A 189 25.99 -6.69 -14.76
CA LEU A 189 24.57 -6.84 -14.44
C LEU A 189 24.32 -7.10 -12.95
N VAL A 190 25.30 -7.67 -12.24
CA VAL A 190 25.23 -7.97 -10.81
C VAL A 190 24.92 -6.72 -9.99
N PRO A 191 25.74 -5.64 -10.00
CA PRO A 191 25.46 -4.45 -9.22
C PRO A 191 24.15 -3.76 -9.63
N LEU A 192 23.80 -3.79 -10.92
CA LEU A 192 22.55 -3.21 -11.42
C LEU A 192 21.33 -3.95 -10.85
N TYR A 193 21.38 -5.28 -10.80
CA TYR A 193 20.35 -6.13 -10.19
C TYR A 193 20.20 -5.86 -8.69
N TYR A 194 21.30 -5.76 -7.94
CA TYR A 194 21.27 -5.40 -6.53
C TYR A 194 20.70 -4.01 -6.28
N THR A 195 21.03 -3.01 -7.12
CA THR A 195 20.45 -1.65 -6.99
C THR A 195 18.94 -1.61 -7.28
N LEU A 196 18.45 -2.42 -8.22
CA LEU A 196 17.02 -2.53 -8.52
C LEU A 196 16.26 -3.19 -7.38
N ILE A 197 16.81 -4.25 -6.79
CA ILE A 197 16.23 -4.91 -5.62
C ILE A 197 16.19 -3.94 -4.42
N LEU A 198 17.29 -3.21 -4.19
CA LEU A 198 17.38 -2.27 -3.07
C LEU A 198 16.36 -1.13 -3.21
N SER A 199 16.26 -0.56 -4.41
CA SER A 199 15.32 0.52 -4.70
C SER A 199 13.87 0.06 -4.57
N TRP A 200 13.53 -1.12 -5.09
CA TRP A 200 12.21 -1.71 -4.94
C TRP A 200 11.86 -1.97 -3.47
N PHE A 201 12.79 -2.53 -2.70
CA PHE A 201 12.60 -2.76 -1.27
C PHE A 201 12.33 -1.45 -0.51
N LEU A 202 13.10 -0.41 -0.82
CA LEU A 202 13.01 0.89 -0.16
C LEU A 202 11.69 1.61 -0.49
N VAL A 203 11.22 1.55 -1.73
CA VAL A 203 9.90 2.06 -2.12
C VAL A 203 8.78 1.34 -1.35
N THR A 204 8.88 0.02 -1.20
CA THR A 204 7.88 -0.82 -0.52
C THR A 204 7.79 -0.50 0.98
N VAL A 205 8.93 -0.29 1.64
CA VAL A 205 8.98 0.07 3.07
C VAL A 205 8.44 1.48 3.33
N LEU A 206 8.72 2.43 2.44
CA LEU A 206 8.31 3.83 2.62
C LEU A 206 6.82 4.06 2.36
N THR A 207 6.27 3.40 1.34
CA THR A 207 4.83 3.39 1.05
C THR A 207 4.02 2.80 2.22
N TRP A 208 4.56 1.77 2.88
CA TRP A 208 3.94 1.12 4.03
C TRP A 208 3.87 1.98 5.31
N LYS A 209 4.95 2.67 5.66
CA LYS A 209 5.06 3.48 6.90
C LYS A 209 4.02 4.59 7.01
N ARG A 210 3.39 4.99 5.90
CA ARG A 210 2.48 6.14 5.86
C ARG A 210 1.00 5.75 5.74
N MET A 211 0.66 4.61 5.14
CA MET A 211 -0.70 4.05 5.24
C MET A 211 -1.12 3.82 6.70
N THR A 212 -0.16 3.43 7.52
CA THR A 212 -0.37 3.13 8.95
C THR A 212 -0.51 4.39 9.80
N LYS A 213 0.10 5.51 9.40
CA LYS A 213 -0.01 6.79 10.10
C LYS A 213 -1.34 7.50 9.84
N LYS A 214 -1.96 7.30 8.67
CA LYS A 214 -3.28 7.86 8.35
C LYS A 214 -4.44 7.17 9.08
N HIS A 215 -4.39 5.85 9.22
CA HIS A 215 -5.41 5.12 10.00
C HIS A 215 -5.39 5.45 11.50
N ALA A 216 -4.26 5.92 12.05
CA ALA A 216 -4.20 6.36 13.45
C ALA A 216 -4.86 7.73 13.69
N ILE A 217 -5.09 8.53 12.64
CA ILE A 217 -5.69 9.88 12.74
C ILE A 217 -7.20 9.84 12.42
N SER A 218 -7.66 8.83 11.68
CA SER A 218 -9.08 8.68 11.34
C SER A 218 -9.92 7.93 12.38
N THR A 219 -9.31 7.37 13.43
CA THR A 219 -10.02 6.67 14.52
C THR A 219 -10.31 7.56 15.74
N ASP A 220 -9.95 8.84 15.69
CA ASP A 220 -10.13 9.81 16.78
C ASP A 220 -11.36 10.72 16.57
N TRP A 221 -12.33 10.31 15.75
CA TRP A 221 -13.63 10.97 15.57
C TRP A 221 -14.77 10.06 16.01
#